data_AF-A0A9D1ASF5-F1
#
_entry.id   AF-A0A9D1ASF5-F1
#
_cell.length_a   1.000
_cell.length_b   1.000
_cell.length_c   1.000
_cell.angle_alpha   90.00
_cell.angle_beta   90.00
_cell.angle_gamma   90.00
#
_symmetry.space_group_name_H-M   'P 1'
#
loop_
_entity.id
_entity.type
_entity.pdbx_description
1 polymer ?
#
loop_
_entity_poly.entity_id
_entity_poly.type
_entity_poly.pdbx_seq_one_letter_code
_entity_poly.pdbx_strand_id
1 'polypeptide(L)'
;MGGDLFGLGGCPGRAPGSWRPGCAYLDAKLGRQRRIPRRYSNKADFGDVDVLASSLALGERSWAQPKAESVLDLGVQQHESAKRLLSTVYRGSQVDLFLVSGEDRPSTCHVTSSSDPGSIIGWSVRRLGLKPEPGAIQRAVLGAWERRCRGRVAAGV
;
A
#
# COMPACT_ATOMS: atom_id res chain seq x y z
N MET A 1 -3.47 -9.40 1.39
CA MET A 1 -4.90 -9.43 1.09
C MET A 1 -5.06 -8.61 -0.16
N GLY A 2 -5.50 -9.24 -1.24
CA GLY A 2 -6.00 -8.56 -2.43
C GLY A 2 -7.21 -9.40 -2.79
N GLY A 3 -8.27 -9.18 -2.02
CA GLY A 3 -9.55 -9.86 -2.20
C GLY A 3 -10.39 -8.98 -3.09
N ASP A 4 -11.05 -9.61 -4.05
CA ASP A 4 -12.06 -8.96 -4.86
C ASP A 4 -13.28 -8.63 -3.99
N LEU A 5 -13.17 -7.55 -3.22
CA LEU A 5 -14.15 -7.16 -2.22
C LEU A 5 -15.49 -6.83 -2.88
N PHE A 6 -15.43 -6.31 -4.11
CA PHE A 6 -16.60 -5.86 -4.88
C PHE A 6 -16.99 -6.82 -6.01
N GLY A 7 -16.37 -8.00 -6.12
CA GLY A 7 -16.73 -9.00 -7.14
C GLY A 7 -16.46 -8.55 -8.59
N LEU A 8 -15.48 -7.66 -8.80
CA LEU A 8 -15.14 -7.07 -10.10
C LEU A 8 -14.37 -8.03 -11.03
N GLY A 9 -13.90 -9.17 -10.54
CA GLY A 9 -12.99 -10.06 -11.27
C GLY A 9 -11.61 -9.43 -11.52
N GLY A 10 -10.70 -10.18 -12.15
CA GLY A 10 -9.50 -9.57 -12.73
C GLY A 10 -9.91 -8.55 -13.80
N CYS A 11 -9.22 -7.42 -13.92
CA CYS A 11 -9.49 -6.46 -14.99
C CYS A 11 -8.61 -6.78 -16.23
N PRO A 12 -9.08 -7.59 -17.20
CA PRO A 12 -8.34 -7.82 -18.43
C PRO A 12 -8.26 -6.55 -19.28
N GLY A 13 -7.05 -6.16 -19.70
CA GLY A 13 -6.84 -5.14 -20.72
C GLY A 13 -7.05 -3.68 -20.29
N ARG A 14 -7.14 -3.38 -18.99
CA ARG A 14 -7.17 -1.98 -18.53
C ARG A 14 -5.78 -1.38 -18.61
N ALA A 15 -5.61 -0.46 -19.56
CA ALA A 15 -4.36 0.26 -19.72
C ALA A 15 -3.94 0.90 -18.38
N PRO A 16 -2.68 0.75 -17.93
CA PRO A 16 -2.15 1.35 -16.70
C PRO A 16 -2.40 2.87 -16.56
N GLY A 17 -2.74 3.54 -17.66
CA GLY A 17 -3.09 4.97 -17.71
C GLY A 17 -4.48 5.34 -17.18
N SER A 18 -5.44 4.41 -17.08
CA SER A 18 -6.82 4.72 -16.65
C SER A 18 -6.92 5.25 -15.21
N TRP A 19 -5.90 4.95 -14.40
CA TRP A 19 -5.75 5.40 -13.02
C TRP A 19 -5.01 6.74 -12.86
N ARG A 20 -4.40 7.31 -13.91
CA ARG A 20 -3.66 8.59 -13.83
C ARG A 20 -4.45 9.73 -13.17
N PRO A 21 -5.75 9.93 -13.44
CA PRO A 21 -6.53 10.98 -12.77
C PRO A 21 -6.67 10.75 -11.25
N GLY A 22 -6.81 9.50 -10.82
CA GLY A 22 -6.79 9.13 -9.41
C GLY A 22 -5.44 9.43 -8.76
N CYS A 23 -4.33 9.13 -9.45
CA CYS A 23 -3.00 9.52 -9.00
C CYS A 23 -2.86 11.04 -8.82
N ALA A 24 -3.33 11.84 -9.80
CA ALA A 24 -3.24 13.30 -9.75
C ALA A 24 -4.09 13.88 -8.61
N TYR A 25 -5.31 13.38 -8.43
CA TYR A 25 -6.15 13.74 -7.28
C TYR A 25 -5.44 13.44 -5.95
N LEU A 26 -4.89 12.23 -5.81
CA LEU A 26 -4.20 11.84 -4.58
C LEU A 26 -2.89 12.63 -4.36
N ASP A 27 -2.20 13.05 -5.43
CA ASP A 27 -1.06 13.96 -5.32
C ASP A 27 -1.49 15.34 -4.83
N ALA A 28 -2.61 15.87 -5.32
CA ALA A 28 -3.15 17.13 -4.82
C ALA A 28 -3.61 17.03 -3.36
N LYS A 29 -4.18 15.88 -2.97
CA LYS A 29 -4.77 15.68 -1.64
C LYS A 29 -3.75 15.31 -0.55
N LEU A 30 -2.80 14.44 -0.88
CA LEU A 30 -1.86 13.83 0.06
C LEU A 30 -0.39 14.23 -0.23
N GLY A 31 -0.12 14.90 -1.36
CA GLY A 31 1.23 15.27 -1.75
C GLY A 31 2.18 14.08 -1.87
N ARG A 32 3.44 14.31 -1.50
CA ARG A 32 4.51 13.29 -1.48
C ARG A 32 4.33 12.22 -0.38
N GLN A 33 3.28 12.33 0.42
CA GLN A 33 3.01 11.46 1.55
C GLN A 33 2.23 10.20 1.18
N ARG A 34 1.95 9.98 -0.10
CA ARG A 34 1.43 8.69 -0.61
C ARG A 34 2.51 7.88 -1.33
N ARG A 35 2.28 6.57 -1.48
CA ARG A 35 3.07 5.69 -2.34
C ARG A 35 2.21 4.56 -2.87
N ILE A 36 2.38 4.23 -4.15
CA ILE A 36 1.82 3.02 -4.74
C ILE A 36 2.94 1.97 -4.70
N PRO A 37 2.79 0.88 -3.94
CA PRO A 37 3.90 -0.03 -3.68
C PRO A 37 4.24 -0.92 -4.86
N ARG A 38 3.26 -1.21 -5.72
CA ARG A 38 3.46 -2.03 -6.92
C ARG A 38 3.68 -1.15 -8.14
N ARG A 39 4.58 -1.56 -9.02
CA ARG A 39 4.70 -0.97 -10.36
C ARG A 39 3.69 -1.65 -11.27
N TYR A 40 2.63 -0.93 -11.64
CA TYR A 40 1.55 -1.45 -12.50
C TYR A 40 1.84 -1.23 -14.00
N SER A 41 2.88 -0.47 -14.36
CA SER A 41 3.16 -0.06 -15.74
C SER A 41 3.57 -1.18 -16.69
N ASN A 42 3.93 -2.35 -16.18
CA ASN A 42 4.38 -3.51 -16.96
C ASN A 42 3.49 -4.75 -16.78
N LYS A 43 2.33 -4.61 -16.14
CA LYS A 43 1.36 -5.70 -16.00
C LYS A 43 0.27 -5.54 -17.06
N ALA A 44 0.01 -6.62 -17.78
CA ALA A 44 -1.09 -6.70 -18.74
C ALA A 44 -2.44 -6.50 -18.03
N ASP A 45 -2.57 -7.09 -16.83
CA ASP A 45 -3.78 -7.05 -16.02
C ASP A 45 -3.43 -6.76 -14.54
N PHE A 46 -4.30 -6.02 -13.85
CA PHE A 46 -4.24 -5.83 -12.40
C PHE A 46 -5.65 -5.77 -11.82
N GLY A 47 -5.89 -6.48 -10.72
CA GLY A 47 -7.21 -6.53 -10.06
C GLY A 47 -7.45 -5.32 -9.16
N ASP A 48 -6.50 -5.04 -8.27
CA ASP A 48 -6.58 -4.00 -7.24
C ASP A 48 -5.43 -2.99 -7.33
N VAL A 49 -5.71 -1.74 -6.93
CA VAL A 49 -4.71 -0.68 -6.77
C VAL A 49 -4.53 -0.38 -5.28
N ASP A 50 -3.42 -0.86 -4.72
CA ASP A 50 -3.02 -0.53 -3.36
C ASP A 50 -2.38 0.87 -3.31
N VAL A 51 -2.82 1.72 -2.40
CA VAL A 51 -2.22 3.03 -2.11
C VAL A 51 -1.90 3.12 -0.63
N LEU A 52 -0.64 3.39 -0.31
CA LEU A 52 -0.19 3.66 1.06
C LEU A 52 -0.20 5.18 1.28
N ALA A 53 -0.99 5.66 2.22
CA ALA A 53 -1.02 7.05 2.67
C ALA A 53 -0.32 7.17 4.03
N SER A 54 0.63 8.09 4.15
CA SER A 54 1.27 8.38 5.43
C SER A 54 0.35 9.16 6.36
N SER A 55 0.38 8.84 7.65
CA SER A 55 -0.18 9.69 8.70
C SER A 55 0.39 11.11 8.70
N LEU A 56 1.59 11.34 8.18
CA LEU A 56 2.16 12.67 8.01
C LEU A 56 1.36 13.55 7.04
N ALA A 57 0.58 12.95 6.13
CA ALA A 57 -0.32 13.69 5.23
C ALA A 57 -1.51 14.34 5.97
N LEU A 58 -1.82 13.83 7.16
CA LEU A 58 -3.02 14.21 7.89
C LEU A 58 -2.82 15.52 8.67
N GLY A 59 -1.59 15.80 9.13
CA GLY A 59 -1.35 16.85 10.11
C GLY A 59 -2.18 16.57 11.37
N GLU A 60 -3.03 17.53 11.75
CA GLU A 60 -3.96 17.39 12.88
C GLU A 60 -5.29 16.71 12.51
N ARG A 61 -5.53 16.45 11.22
CA ARG A 61 -6.81 15.90 10.75
C ARG A 61 -6.96 14.43 11.14
N SER A 62 -8.20 14.03 11.44
CA SER A 62 -8.53 12.61 11.57
C SER A 62 -8.55 11.92 10.21
N TRP A 63 -8.26 10.62 10.17
CA TRP A 63 -8.34 9.86 8.91
C TRP A 63 -9.76 9.74 8.35
N ALA A 64 -10.79 9.92 9.18
CA ALA A 64 -12.18 9.87 8.73
C ALA A 64 -12.47 10.96 7.68
N GLN A 65 -11.88 12.15 7.84
CA GLN A 65 -12.14 13.29 6.97
C GLN A 65 -11.58 13.05 5.54
N PRO A 66 -10.29 12.73 5.31
CA PRO A 66 -9.80 12.45 3.96
C PRO A 66 -10.48 11.27 3.27
N LYS A 67 -10.99 10.29 4.03
CA LYS A 67 -11.80 9.20 3.45
C LYS A 67 -13.10 9.73 2.89
N ALA A 68 -13.87 10.49 3.69
CA ALA A 68 -15.13 11.08 3.27
C ALA A 68 -14.94 12.02 2.08
N GLU A 69 -13.93 12.88 2.13
CA GLU A 69 -13.58 13.78 1.03
C GLU A 69 -13.21 12.99 -0.24
N SER A 70 -12.44 11.90 -0.13
CA SER A 70 -12.08 11.09 -1.30
C SER A 70 -13.27 10.38 -1.94
N VAL A 71 -14.25 9.93 -1.14
CA VAL A 71 -15.49 9.34 -1.67
C VAL A 71 -16.29 10.40 -2.43
N LEU A 72 -16.42 11.60 -1.86
CA LEU A 72 -17.15 12.71 -2.46
C LEU A 72 -16.46 13.25 -3.73
N ASP A 73 -15.19 13.63 -3.62
CA ASP A 73 -14.41 14.28 -4.68
C ASP A 73 -14.24 13.37 -5.91
N LEU A 74 -14.15 12.05 -5.71
CA LEU A 74 -14.01 11.07 -6.79
C LEU A 74 -15.37 10.55 -7.32
N GLY A 75 -16.50 10.97 -6.73
CA GLY A 75 -17.83 10.53 -7.13
C GLY A 75 -18.07 9.03 -6.95
N VAL A 76 -17.41 8.44 -5.95
CA VAL A 76 -17.43 7.00 -5.70
C VAL A 76 -18.81 6.58 -5.18
N GLN A 77 -19.40 5.57 -5.83
CA GLN A 77 -20.69 5.00 -5.42
C GLN A 77 -20.53 3.76 -4.53
N GLN A 78 -19.48 2.96 -4.75
CA GLN A 78 -19.20 1.74 -4.00
C GLN A 78 -17.93 1.90 -3.17
N HIS A 79 -18.07 1.83 -1.85
CA HIS A 79 -16.95 1.92 -0.92
C HIS A 79 -17.24 1.21 0.39
N GLU A 80 -16.17 0.74 1.02
CA GLU A 80 -16.15 0.26 2.40
C GLU A 80 -15.02 0.95 3.15
N SER A 81 -15.21 1.23 4.44
CA SER A 81 -14.18 1.85 5.26
C SER A 81 -14.06 1.19 6.61
N ALA A 82 -12.83 0.89 7.02
CA ALA A 82 -12.55 0.22 8.28
C ALA A 82 -11.24 0.72 8.87
N LYS A 83 -11.27 1.35 10.05
CA LYS A 83 -10.09 1.89 10.76
C LYS A 83 -9.16 2.66 9.80
N ARG A 84 -8.04 2.03 9.42
CA ARG A 84 -6.96 2.56 8.56
C ARG A 84 -7.19 2.35 7.06
N LEU A 85 -8.24 1.64 6.65
CA LEU A 85 -8.54 1.31 5.27
C LEU A 85 -9.75 2.09 4.75
N LEU A 86 -9.64 2.55 3.51
CA LEU A 86 -10.76 2.85 2.61
C LEU A 86 -10.60 1.98 1.37
N SER A 87 -11.56 1.10 1.11
CA SER A 87 -11.66 0.32 -0.11
C SER A 87 -12.77 0.90 -0.98
N THR A 88 -12.53 1.09 -2.27
CA THR A 88 -13.49 1.75 -3.16
C THR A 88 -13.39 1.23 -4.58
N VAL A 89 -14.50 1.30 -5.33
CA VAL A 89 -14.48 1.13 -6.78
C VAL A 89 -14.36 2.49 -7.45
N TYR A 90 -13.19 2.76 -8.05
CA TYR A 90 -12.98 3.94 -8.88
C TYR A 90 -12.80 3.55 -10.34
N ARG A 91 -13.66 4.11 -11.19
CA ARG A 91 -13.69 3.85 -12.64
C ARG A 91 -13.80 2.36 -12.99
N GLY A 92 -14.31 1.50 -12.11
CA GLY A 92 -14.41 0.05 -12.35
C GLY A 92 -13.13 -0.73 -12.01
N SER A 93 -12.29 -0.20 -11.13
CA SER A 93 -11.20 -0.93 -10.49
C SER A 93 -11.28 -0.75 -8.98
N GLN A 94 -10.96 -1.80 -8.22
CA GLN A 94 -10.83 -1.69 -6.77
C GLN A 94 -9.57 -0.89 -6.42
N VAL A 95 -9.71 0.06 -5.49
CA VAL A 95 -8.62 0.88 -4.98
C VAL A 95 -8.68 0.83 -3.46
N ASP A 96 -7.56 0.42 -2.86
CA ASP A 96 -7.43 0.25 -1.42
C ASP A 96 -6.44 1.28 -0.88
N LEU A 97 -6.95 2.27 -0.14
CA LEU A 97 -6.16 3.30 0.53
C LEU A 97 -5.90 2.89 1.98
N PHE A 98 -4.64 2.58 2.28
CA PHE A 98 -4.17 2.21 3.62
C PHE A 98 -3.45 3.36 4.29
N LEU A 99 -3.91 3.75 5.47
CA LEU A 99 -3.18 4.63 6.36
C LEU A 99 -2.05 3.87 7.08
N VAL A 100 -0.82 4.35 6.91
CA VAL A 100 0.39 3.84 7.55
C VAL A 100 1.07 4.96 8.32
N SER A 101 1.83 4.63 9.38
CA SER A 101 2.66 5.62 10.05
C SER A 101 3.71 6.18 9.08
N GLY A 102 4.15 7.42 9.29
CA GLY A 102 5.24 7.99 8.49
C GLY A 102 6.53 7.17 8.51
N GLU A 103 6.87 6.67 9.69
CA GLU A 103 8.07 5.85 9.94
C GLU A 103 7.99 4.48 9.26
N ASP A 104 6.81 3.84 9.27
CA ASP A 104 6.62 2.51 8.70
C ASP A 104 6.27 2.55 7.20
N ARG A 105 6.11 3.73 6.58
CA ARG A 105 5.74 3.82 5.16
C ARG A 105 6.80 3.23 4.22
N PRO A 106 8.11 3.53 4.36
CA PRO A 106 9.13 2.95 3.48
C PRO A 106 9.15 1.43 3.60
N SER A 107 9.13 0.93 4.84
CA SER A 107 9.15 -0.50 5.12
C SER A 107 7.87 -1.17 4.57
N THR A 108 6.69 -0.66 4.89
CA THR A 108 5.41 -1.20 4.39
C THR A 108 5.37 -1.26 2.87
N CYS A 109 5.93 -0.26 2.18
CA CYS A 109 6.03 -0.25 0.73
C CYS A 109 6.87 -1.42 0.18
N HIS A 110 7.97 -1.78 0.83
CA HIS A 110 8.82 -2.88 0.38
C HIS A 110 8.15 -4.25 0.52
N VAL A 111 7.40 -4.49 1.60
CA VAL A 111 6.71 -5.79 1.81
C VAL A 111 5.42 -5.95 1.00
N THR A 112 4.84 -4.84 0.54
CA THR A 112 3.64 -4.82 -0.30
C THR A 112 3.94 -4.76 -1.81
N SER A 113 5.19 -4.46 -2.17
CA SER A 113 5.70 -4.58 -3.55
C SER A 113 5.89 -6.05 -3.91
N SER A 114 5.14 -6.53 -4.92
CA SER A 114 5.25 -7.92 -5.43
C SER A 114 6.47 -8.14 -6.33
N SER A 115 7.23 -7.08 -6.62
CA SER A 115 8.36 -7.08 -7.55
C SER A 115 9.72 -6.89 -6.86
N ASP A 116 9.75 -6.84 -5.52
CA ASP A 116 10.97 -6.65 -4.71
C ASP A 116 11.31 -7.90 -3.87
N PRO A 117 12.57 -8.04 -3.39
CA PRO A 117 12.95 -9.01 -2.34
C PRO A 117 12.04 -8.95 -1.09
N GLY A 118 11.38 -7.81 -0.86
CA GLY A 118 10.38 -7.63 0.19
C GLY A 118 9.13 -8.51 0.04
N SER A 119 8.80 -8.99 -1.17
CA SER A 119 7.73 -9.96 -1.41
C SER A 119 8.06 -11.35 -0.82
N ILE A 120 9.33 -11.76 -0.85
CA ILE A 120 9.83 -13.00 -0.24
C ILE A 120 9.78 -12.89 1.28
N ILE A 121 10.15 -11.73 1.83
CA ILE A 121 10.02 -11.44 3.25
C ILE A 121 8.53 -11.48 3.65
N GLY A 122 7.66 -10.78 2.92
CA GLY A 122 6.23 -10.76 3.18
C GLY A 122 5.57 -12.14 3.02
N TRP A 123 6.04 -12.97 2.09
CA TRP A 123 5.61 -14.36 1.96
C TRP A 123 6.08 -15.22 3.15
N SER A 124 7.35 -15.10 3.54
CA SER A 124 7.92 -15.84 4.68
C SER A 124 7.22 -15.49 5.99
N VAL A 125 6.96 -14.21 6.22
CA VAL A 125 6.20 -13.69 7.37
C VAL A 125 4.80 -14.31 7.46
N ARG A 126 4.09 -14.36 6.33
CA ARG A 126 2.75 -14.97 6.25
C ARG A 126 2.79 -16.47 6.51
N ARG A 127 3.80 -17.18 5.98
CA ARG A 127 3.97 -18.62 6.18
C ARG A 127 4.24 -19.00 7.63
N LEU A 128 4.85 -18.09 8.39
CA LEU A 128 5.13 -18.26 9.82
C LEU A 128 3.93 -17.91 10.72
N GLY A 129 2.75 -17.61 10.14
CA GLY A 129 1.56 -17.23 10.92
C GLY A 129 1.69 -15.90 11.65
N LEU A 130 2.74 -15.14 11.39
CA LEU A 130 2.95 -13.84 12.00
C LEU A 130 2.04 -12.83 11.30
N LYS A 131 1.05 -12.28 12.02
CA LYS A 131 0.22 -11.20 11.51
C LYS A 131 1.11 -9.97 11.31
N PRO A 132 1.26 -9.45 10.08
CA PRO A 132 1.99 -8.21 9.86
C PRO A 132 1.19 -7.06 10.46
N GLU A 133 1.39 -6.81 11.75
CA GLU A 133 1.20 -5.49 12.31
C GLU A 133 2.17 -4.55 11.56
N PRO A 134 1.66 -3.49 10.89
CA PRO A 134 2.51 -2.51 10.24
C PRO A 134 3.60 -2.04 11.22
N GLY A 135 4.87 -2.24 10.84
CA GLY A 135 6.04 -1.87 11.65
C GLY A 135 6.66 -2.96 12.53
N ALA A 136 5.89 -3.86 13.15
CA ALA A 136 6.43 -4.79 14.15
C ALA A 136 7.33 -5.89 13.56
N ILE A 137 6.87 -6.52 12.48
CA ILE A 137 7.60 -7.63 11.84
C ILE A 137 8.81 -7.13 11.06
N GLN A 138 8.70 -5.96 10.45
CA GLN A 138 9.82 -5.37 9.71
C GLN A 138 10.91 -4.84 10.62
N ARG A 139 10.60 -4.24 11.78
CA ARG A 139 11.64 -3.88 12.77
C ARG A 139 12.42 -5.12 13.25
N ALA A 140 11.73 -6.24 13.45
CA ALA A 140 12.38 -7.50 13.84
C ALA A 140 13.24 -8.09 12.70
N VAL A 141 12.73 -8.15 11.47
CA VAL A 141 13.42 -8.78 10.33
C VAL A 141 14.53 -7.88 9.76
N LEU A 142 14.26 -6.59 9.51
CA LEU A 142 15.30 -5.63 9.09
C LEU A 142 16.34 -5.45 10.20
N GLY A 143 15.92 -5.35 11.47
CA GLY A 143 16.87 -5.29 12.59
C GLY A 143 17.73 -6.55 12.70
N ALA A 144 17.17 -7.74 12.48
CA ALA A 144 17.95 -8.98 12.47
C ALA A 144 18.89 -9.09 11.26
N TRP A 145 18.45 -8.62 10.08
CA TRP A 145 19.26 -8.59 8.87
C TRP A 145 20.40 -7.57 8.97
N GLU A 146 20.14 -6.35 9.44
CA GLU A 146 21.15 -5.31 9.67
C GLU A 146 22.18 -5.74 10.72
N ARG A 147 21.76 -6.39 11.82
CA ARG A 147 22.70 -6.98 12.79
C ARG A 147 23.59 -8.05 12.17
N ARG A 148 23.03 -8.90 11.29
CA ARG A 148 23.77 -9.96 10.60
C ARG A 148 24.71 -9.42 9.51
N CYS A 149 24.34 -8.34 8.83
CA CYS A 149 25.18 -7.69 7.82
C CYS A 149 26.27 -6.82 8.45
N ARG A 150 25.98 -6.03 9.49
CA ARG A 150 27.00 -5.27 10.24
C ARG A 150 27.97 -6.18 11.00
N GLY A 151 27.50 -7.32 11.50
CA GLY A 151 28.35 -8.34 12.12
C GLY A 151 29.35 -9.00 11.15
N ARG A 152 29.06 -9.02 9.84
CA ARG A 152 30.01 -9.53 8.83
C ARG A 152 31.00 -8.47 8.35
N VAL A 153 30.63 -7.19 8.33
CA VAL A 153 31.56 -6.10 7.99
C VAL A 153 32.57 -5.84 9.12
N ALA A 154 32.19 -6.09 10.38
CA ALA A 154 33.11 -6.01 11.52
C ALA A 154 34.00 -7.26 11.69
N ALA A 155 33.63 -8.38 11.06
CA ALA A 155 34.39 -9.63 11.05
C ALA A 155 34.84 -9.93 9.62
N GLY A 156 35.76 -9.11 9.10
CA GLY A 156 36.22 -9.16 7.72
C GLY A 156 36.54 -10.58 7.24
N VAL A 157 35.65 -11.13 6.42
CA VAL A 157 35.81 -12.34 5.59
C VAL A 157 34.95 -12.18 4.35
#